data_AF-A7UC13-F1
#
_entry.id   AF-A7UC13-F1
#
_cell.length_a   1.000
_cell.length_b   1.000
_cell.length_c   1.000
_cell.angle_alpha   90.00
_cell.angle_beta   90.00
_cell.angle_gamma   90.00
#
_symmetry.space_group_name_H-M   'P 1'
#
loop_
_entity.id
_entity.type
_entity.pdbx_description
1 polymer ?
#
loop_
_entity_poly.entity_id
_entity_poly.type
_entity_poly.pdbx_seq_one_letter_code
_entity_poly.pdbx_strand_id
1 'polypeptide(L)' 'MTIAFQLAVFALIATSSILLISVPVVFASSDGWSVTKMLYFPVHHYGLD' A
#
# COMPACT_ATOMS: atom_id res chain seq x y z
N MET A 1 -18.75 -9.56 -30.81
CA MET A 1 -17.42 -9.13 -30.32
C MET A 1 -17.43 -7.78 -29.60
N THR A 2 -18.50 -6.98 -29.70
CA THR A 2 -18.58 -5.64 -29.10
C THR A 2 -18.86 -5.65 -27.60
N ILE A 3 -19.81 -6.47 -27.12
CA ILE A 3 -20.18 -6.54 -25.69
C ILE A 3 -19.03 -7.05 -24.82
N ALA A 4 -18.38 -8.15 -25.22
CA ALA A 4 -17.23 -8.67 -24.47
C ALA A 4 -16.06 -7.68 -24.42
N PHE A 5 -15.80 -6.97 -25.52
CA PHE A 5 -14.78 -5.94 -25.58
C PHE A 5 -15.12 -4.74 -24.68
N GLN A 6 -16.37 -4.26 -24.70
CA GLN A 6 -16.83 -3.18 -23.83
C GLN A 6 -16.76 -3.55 -22.35
N LEU A 7 -17.13 -4.78 -21.99
CA LEU A 7 -17.02 -5.29 -20.62
C LEU A 7 -15.55 -5.42 -20.18
N ALA A 8 -14.66 -5.87 -21.07
CA ALA A 8 -13.24 -5.96 -20.78
C ALA A 8 -12.62 -4.57 -20.55
N VAL A 9 -12.99 -3.57 -21.36
CA VAL A 9 -12.54 -2.18 -21.17
C VAL A 9 -13.09 -1.61 -19.87
N PHE A 10 -14.35 -1.87 -19.53
CA PHE A 10 -14.93 -1.45 -18.25
C PHE A 10 -14.21 -2.09 -17.05
N ALA A 11 -13.96 -3.40 -17.10
CA ALA A 11 -13.22 -4.13 -16.06
C ALA A 11 -11.77 -3.63 -15.93
N LEU A 12 -11.13 -3.31 -17.05
CA LEU A 12 -9.78 -2.74 -17.07
C LEU A 12 -9.73 -1.36 -16.38
N ILE A 13 -10.70 -0.49 -16.67
CA ILE A 13 -10.81 0.84 -16.04
C ILE A 13 -11.06 0.71 -14.53
N ALA A 14 -11.99 -0.16 -14.14
CA ALA A 14 -12.31 -0.40 -12.72
C ALA A 14 -11.09 -0.95 -11.97
N THR A 15 -10.41 -1.95 -12.53
CA THR A 15 -9.23 -2.57 -11.91
C THR A 15 -8.06 -1.59 -11.81
N SER A 16 -7.81 -0.79 -12.86
CA SER A 16 -6.79 0.27 -12.83
C SER A 16 -7.08 1.29 -11.74
N SER A 17 -8.33 1.72 -11.60
CA SER A 17 -8.75 2.66 -10.55
C SER A 17 -8.53 2.08 -9.15
N ILE A 18 -8.85 0.80 -8.94
CA ILE A 18 -8.59 0.10 -7.67
C ILE A 18 -7.09 0.06 -7.40
N LEU A 19 -6.25 -0.31 -8.38
CA LEU A 19 -4.79 -0.36 -8.21
C LEU A 19 -4.20 1.02 -7.87
N LEU A 20 -4.65 2.08 -8.52
CA LEU A 20 -4.17 3.44 -8.24
C LEU A 20 -4.46 3.91 -6.80
N ILE A 21 -5.56 3.45 -6.20
CA ILE A 21 -5.93 3.78 -4.82
C ILE A 21 -5.27 2.80 -3.84
N SER A 22 -5.30 1.50 -4.14
CA SER A 22 -4.78 0.46 -3.25
C SER A 22 -3.27 0.52 -3.11
N VAL A 23 -2.53 0.92 -4.16
CA VAL A 23 -1.07 1.04 -4.12
C VAL A 23 -0.63 2.03 -3.03
N PRO A 24 -1.00 3.32 -3.06
CA PRO A 24 -0.65 4.26 -1.99
C PRO A 24 -1.18 3.84 -0.62
N VAL A 25 -2.38 3.24 -0.55
CA VAL A 25 -2.97 2.76 0.72
C VAL A 25 -2.12 1.63 1.33
N VAL A 26 -1.72 0.64 0.54
CA VAL A 26 -0.83 -0.45 1.00
C VAL A 26 0.53 0.08 1.40
N PHE A 27 1.10 1.04 0.66
CA PHE A 27 2.37 1.67 1.02
C PHE A 27 2.26 2.54 2.28
N ALA A 28 1.10 3.13 2.57
CA ALA A 28 0.85 3.94 3.76
C ALA A 28 0.43 3.11 4.99
N SER A 29 -0.08 1.89 4.80
CA SER A 29 -0.40 0.95 5.87
C SER A 29 0.89 0.46 6.54
N SER A 30 1.32 1.26 7.52
CA SER A 30 2.51 1.16 8.36
C SER A 30 2.51 -0.04 9.33
N ASP A 31 1.64 -1.04 9.14
CA ASP A 31 1.54 -2.22 10.01
C ASP A 31 2.85 -3.02 10.08
N GLY A 32 3.69 -2.95 9.03
CA GLY A 32 5.03 -3.53 9.03
C GLY A 32 6.16 -2.63 9.57
N TRP A 33 5.92 -1.32 9.74
CA TRP A 33 6.94 -0.35 10.19
C TRP A 33 6.92 -0.12 11.72
N SER A 34 5.78 -0.39 12.37
CA SER A 34 5.60 -0.15 13.81
C SER A 34 6.54 -0.99 14.69
N VAL A 35 6.81 -2.26 14.33
CA VAL A 35 7.63 -3.17 15.15
C VAL A 35 9.11 -2.78 15.20
N THR A 36 9.65 -2.28 14.08
CA THR A 36 11.07 -1.89 13.98
C THR A 36 11.32 -0.54 14.66
N LYS A 37 10.36 0.38 14.60
CA LYS A 37 10.50 1.71 15.23
C LYS A 37 10.48 1.62 16.76
N MET A 38 9.75 0.67 17.34
CA MET A 38 9.70 0.43 18.79
C MET A 38 11.01 -0.16 19.36
N LEU A 39 11.87 -0.75 18.52
CA LEU A 39 13.19 -1.27 18.91
C LEU A 39 14.31 -0.23 18.73
N TYR A 40 14.16 0.67 17.74
CA TYR A 40 15.13 1.73 17.48
C TYR A 40 14.98 2.94 18.43
N PHE A 41 13.75 3.29 18.79
CA PHE A 41 13.47 4.41 19.71
C PHE A 41 14.07 4.22 21.12
N PRO A 42 13.98 3.05 21.78
CA PRO A 42 14.66 2.83 23.05
C PRO A 42 16.18 2.78 22.89
N VAL A 43 16.72 2.15 21.85
CA VAL A 43 18.19 2.03 21.68
C VAL A 43 18.88 3.39 21.54
N HIS A 44 18.24 4.35 20.87
CA HIS A 44 18.81 5.68 20.69
C HIS A 44 18.46 6.67 21.82
N HIS A 45 17.47 6.34 22.66
CA HIS A 45 17.03 7.17 23.79
C HIS A 45 17.66 6.72 25.14
N TYR A 46 18.11 5.47 25.25
CA TYR A 46 18.94 4.98 26.36
C TYR A 46 20.42 5.16 26.04
N GLY A 47 20.85 6.40 25.78
CA GLY A 47 22.25 6.78 25.53
C GLY A 47 23.23 5.89 26.28
N LEU A 48 23.97 5.09 25.49
CA LEU A 48 25.23 4.45 25.88
C LEU A 48 26.39 5.27 25.31
N ASP A 49 26.19 6.58 25.30
CA ASP A 49 27.16 7.66 25.31
C ASP A 49 27.13 8.34 26.68
#